data_AF-A0A1H8K8Z8-F1
#
_entry.id   AF-A0A1H8K8Z8-F1
#
_cell.length_a   1.000
_cell.length_b   1.000
_cell.length_c   1.000
_cell.angle_alpha   90.00
_cell.angle_beta   90.00
_cell.angle_gamma   90.00
#
_symmetry.space_group_name_H-M   'P 1'
#
loop_
_entity.id
_entity.type
_entity.pdbx_description
1 polymer ?
#
loop_
_entity_poly.entity_id
_entity_poly.type
_entity_poly.pdbx_seq_one_letter_code
_entity_poly.pdbx_strand_id
1 'polypeptide(L)'
;MGKTHSALQPKKRSRLRLFAGKHYFVWKRYIKWITGKEKAADTFSRDVLPCKVFEHATPLLRELRKVDMQLQYNKITNLRMAVQKLDGLIIRPGETFSYWRRIGKPTRRLSG
;
A
#
# COMPACT_ATOMS: atom_id res chain seq x y z
N MET A 1 -13.03 15.85 35.31
CA MET A 1 -13.59 16.45 34.06
C MET A 1 -12.85 15.90 32.84
N GLY A 2 -13.52 15.12 32.00
CA GLY A 2 -12.92 14.48 30.81
C GLY A 2 -12.76 15.44 29.62
N LYS A 3 -11.64 15.32 28.90
CA LYS A 3 -11.35 16.09 27.68
C LYS A 3 -12.23 15.59 26.53
N THR A 4 -12.92 16.50 25.85
CA THR A 4 -13.82 16.22 24.73
C THR A 4 -13.06 15.85 23.45
N HIS A 5 -13.26 14.61 22.97
CA HIS A 5 -12.73 14.09 21.69
C HIS A 5 -13.44 14.69 20.44
N SER A 6 -13.50 16.02 20.31
CA SER A 6 -14.31 16.69 19.26
C SER A 6 -13.53 17.08 17.97
N ALA A 7 -12.20 16.88 17.92
CA ALA A 7 -11.37 17.49 16.88
C ALA A 7 -11.21 16.69 15.56
N LEU A 8 -11.73 15.46 15.45
CA LEU A 8 -11.49 14.58 14.30
C LEU A 8 -12.75 14.24 13.47
N GLN A 9 -13.83 15.02 13.59
CA GLN A 9 -15.01 14.74 12.78
C GLN A 9 -14.80 15.10 11.31
N PRO A 10 -15.09 14.20 10.36
CA PRO A 10 -15.01 14.51 8.93
C PRO A 10 -15.92 15.69 8.57
N LYS A 11 -15.34 16.76 8.03
CA LYS A 11 -16.12 17.90 7.53
C LYS A 11 -17.05 17.43 6.40
N LYS A 12 -18.35 17.70 6.52
CA LYS A 12 -19.31 17.43 5.45
C LYS A 12 -18.94 18.26 4.21
N ARG A 13 -18.80 17.61 3.05
CA ARG A 13 -18.46 18.22 1.75
C ARG A 13 -19.46 17.76 0.69
N SER A 14 -19.69 18.59 -0.32
CA SER A 14 -20.56 18.22 -1.45
C SER A 14 -19.97 17.05 -2.24
N ARG A 15 -20.85 16.24 -2.85
CA ARG A 15 -20.44 15.06 -3.66
C ARG A 15 -19.50 15.46 -4.80
N LEU A 16 -19.78 16.59 -5.47
CA LEU A 16 -18.93 17.13 -6.53
C LEU A 16 -17.53 17.49 -6.03
N ARG A 17 -17.43 18.15 -4.87
CA ARG A 17 -16.14 18.53 -4.28
C ARG A 17 -15.32 17.30 -3.88
N LEU A 18 -15.96 16.29 -3.31
CA LEU A 18 -15.29 15.04 -2.95
C LEU A 18 -14.76 14.29 -4.19
N PHE A 19 -15.57 14.23 -5.25
CA PHE A 19 -15.18 13.63 -6.52
C PHE A 19 -13.99 14.38 -7.14
N ALA A 20 -14.12 15.69 -7.36
CA ALA A 20 -13.07 16.52 -7.96
C ALA A 20 -11.77 16.49 -7.14
N GLY A 21 -11.87 16.61 -5.81
CA GLY A 21 -10.71 16.55 -4.92
C GLY A 21 -9.98 15.21 -5.02
N LYS A 22 -10.71 14.09 -5.00
CA LYS A 22 -10.13 12.75 -5.16
C LYS A 22 -9.36 12.65 -6.48
N HIS A 23 -9.97 13.05 -7.60
CA HIS A 23 -9.33 12.97 -8.90
C HIS A 23 -8.10 13.89 -9.01
N TYR A 24 -8.20 15.12 -8.50
CA TYR A 24 -7.08 16.05 -8.42
C TYR A 24 -5.86 15.45 -7.71
N PHE A 25 -6.04 14.90 -6.49
CA PHE A 25 -4.92 14.33 -5.74
C PHE A 25 -4.37 13.05 -6.39
N VAL A 26 -5.22 12.25 -7.02
CA VAL A 26 -4.80 11.07 -7.78
C VAL A 26 -3.92 11.50 -8.96
N TRP A 27 -4.40 12.41 -9.81
CA TRP A 27 -3.65 12.88 -10.97
C TRP A 27 -2.38 13.62 -10.60
N LYS A 28 -2.41 14.50 -9.59
CA LYS A 28 -1.22 15.19 -9.07
C LYS A 28 -0.10 14.20 -8.73
N ARG A 29 -0.44 13.07 -8.10
CA ARG A 29 0.51 12.02 -7.78
C ARG A 29 1.05 11.31 -9.03
N TYR A 30 0.18 10.99 -9.99
CA TYR A 30 0.63 10.38 -11.25
C TYR A 30 1.54 11.30 -12.05
N ILE A 31 1.22 12.60 -12.12
CA ILE A 31 2.08 13.61 -12.73
C ILE A 31 3.45 13.60 -12.05
N LYS A 32 3.50 13.64 -10.71
CA LYS A 32 4.77 13.54 -9.97
C LYS A 32 5.57 12.28 -10.35
N TRP A 33 4.94 11.14 -10.58
CA TRP A 33 5.65 9.92 -10.96
C TRP A 33 6.23 9.94 -12.38
N ILE A 34 5.63 10.74 -13.26
CA ILE A 34 6.05 10.89 -14.67
C ILE A 34 7.10 12.00 -14.79
N THR A 35 6.90 13.13 -14.12
CA THR A 35 7.76 14.32 -14.23
C THR A 35 8.83 14.39 -13.15
N GLY A 36 8.75 13.53 -12.13
CA GLY A 36 9.72 13.46 -11.05
C GLY A 36 11.07 12.96 -11.53
N LYS A 37 12.15 13.50 -10.95
CA LYS A 37 13.52 13.04 -11.18
C LYS A 37 13.84 11.70 -10.48
N GLU A 38 12.93 11.23 -9.62
CA GLU A 38 13.06 9.98 -8.88
C GLU A 38 12.95 8.79 -9.86
N LYS A 39 14.04 8.03 -10.03
CA LYS A 39 14.02 6.79 -10.80
C LYS A 39 13.29 5.73 -9.99
N ALA A 40 12.27 5.09 -10.56
CA ALA A 40 11.58 4.00 -9.87
C ALA A 40 12.40 2.71 -9.97
N ALA A 41 12.49 1.96 -8.87
CA ALA A 41 13.01 0.60 -8.91
C ALA A 41 12.04 -0.29 -9.70
N ASP A 42 12.44 -0.81 -10.86
CA ASP A 42 11.60 -1.57 -11.80
C ASP A 42 12.21 -2.90 -12.28
N THR A 43 13.42 -3.19 -11.85
CA THR A 43 14.13 -4.41 -12.22
C THR A 43 13.73 -5.56 -11.30
N PHE A 44 13.52 -6.73 -11.89
CA PHE A 44 13.24 -7.97 -11.15
C PHE A 44 14.34 -8.99 -11.44
N SER A 45 14.77 -9.70 -10.41
CA SER A 45 15.50 -10.96 -10.55
C SER A 45 15.01 -11.97 -9.54
N ARG A 46 15.13 -13.26 -9.90
CA ARG A 46 14.91 -14.38 -9.00
C ARG A 46 16.23 -14.94 -8.46
N ASP A 47 17.35 -14.38 -8.88
CA ASP A 47 18.66 -14.78 -8.41
C ASP A 47 18.80 -14.44 -6.93
N VAL A 48 19.42 -15.36 -6.19
CA VAL A 48 19.72 -15.14 -4.78
C VAL A 48 20.81 -14.07 -4.71
N LEU A 49 20.51 -12.97 -4.02
CA LEU A 49 21.52 -11.96 -3.73
C LEU A 49 22.61 -12.57 -2.83
N PRO A 50 23.89 -12.22 -3.03
CA PRO A 50 25.01 -12.88 -2.37
C PRO A 50 25.01 -12.71 -0.84
N CYS A 51 24.28 -11.72 -0.29
CA CYS A 51 24.26 -11.44 1.14
C CYS A 51 22.86 -11.15 1.70
N LYS A 52 22.49 -11.95 2.71
CA LYS A 52 21.43 -11.79 3.71
C LYS A 52 21.59 -10.60 4.66
N VAL A 53 21.16 -9.37 4.33
CA VAL A 53 21.27 -8.23 5.27
C VAL A 53 20.19 -8.24 6.37
N PHE A 54 18.93 -8.55 6.01
CA PHE A 54 17.81 -8.50 6.95
C PHE A 54 16.72 -9.50 6.55
N GLU A 55 16.07 -10.10 7.55
CA GLU A 55 14.86 -10.90 7.37
C GLU A 55 13.96 -10.77 8.58
N HIS A 56 12.66 -10.78 8.31
CA HIS A 56 11.65 -10.71 9.35
C HIS A 56 10.37 -11.43 8.91
N ALA A 57 9.77 -12.16 9.84
CA ALA A 57 8.48 -12.81 9.66
C ALA A 57 7.57 -12.46 10.85
N THR A 58 6.29 -12.22 10.56
CA THR A 58 5.26 -12.01 11.58
C THR A 58 4.11 -13.00 11.40
N PRO A 59 3.54 -13.54 12.50
CA PRO A 59 2.35 -14.37 12.40
C PRO A 59 1.18 -13.59 11.78
N LEU A 60 0.54 -14.18 10.77
CA LEU A 60 -0.59 -13.54 10.06
C LEU A 60 -1.95 -13.84 10.71
N LEU A 61 -2.06 -14.95 11.43
CA LEU A 61 -3.27 -15.37 12.14
C LEU A 61 -3.02 -15.33 13.65
N ARG A 62 -3.96 -14.74 14.39
CA ARG A 62 -3.96 -14.68 15.86
C ARG A 62 -5.39 -14.57 16.37
N GLU A 63 -5.71 -15.26 17.46
CA GLU A 63 -7.01 -15.10 18.12
C GLU A 63 -7.06 -13.76 18.86
N LEU A 64 -7.96 -12.88 18.44
CA LEU A 64 -8.14 -11.55 19.03
C LEU A 64 -9.55 -11.42 19.58
N ARG A 65 -9.64 -10.96 20.83
CA ARG A 65 -10.92 -10.58 21.42
C ARG A 65 -11.53 -9.44 20.59
N LYS A 66 -12.77 -9.65 20.12
CA LYS A 66 -13.59 -8.65 19.40
C LYS A 66 -13.12 -8.28 17.98
N VAL A 67 -12.40 -9.15 17.28
CA VAL A 67 -12.07 -8.96 15.86
C VAL A 67 -12.56 -10.17 15.07
N ASP A 68 -13.27 -9.92 13.98
CA ASP A 68 -13.68 -10.96 13.04
C ASP A 68 -12.45 -11.57 12.35
N MET A 69 -12.34 -12.90 12.41
CA MET A 69 -11.29 -13.67 11.75
C MET A 69 -11.27 -13.47 10.24
N GLN A 70 -12.42 -13.16 9.61
CA GLN A 70 -12.51 -12.88 8.19
C GLN A 70 -11.61 -11.72 7.76
N LEU A 71 -11.40 -10.72 8.63
CA LEU A 71 -10.51 -9.60 8.33
C LEU A 71 -9.04 -10.05 8.21
N GLN A 72 -8.63 -11.05 8.99
CA GLN A 72 -7.29 -11.61 8.92
C GLN A 72 -7.10 -12.43 7.63
N TYR A 73 -8.11 -13.23 7.25
CA TYR A 73 -8.09 -13.93 5.95
C TYR A 73 -8.04 -12.95 4.77
N ASN A 74 -8.84 -11.88 4.78
CA ASN A 74 -8.80 -10.85 3.75
C ASN A 74 -7.42 -10.16 3.68
N LYS A 75 -6.78 -9.92 4.83
CA LYS A 75 -5.41 -9.40 4.89
C LYS A 75 -4.43 -10.38 4.24
N ILE A 76 -4.53 -11.68 4.52
CA ILE A 76 -3.67 -12.71 3.91
C ILE A 76 -3.82 -12.68 2.39
N THR A 77 -5.05 -12.65 1.86
CA THR A 77 -5.29 -12.58 0.42
C THR A 77 -4.68 -11.30 -0.20
N ASN A 78 -4.83 -10.15 0.47
CA ASN A 78 -4.21 -8.91 0.01
C ASN A 78 -2.68 -8.98 0.00
N LEU A 79 -2.07 -9.58 1.02
CA LEU A 79 -0.62 -9.77 1.08
C LEU A 79 -0.14 -10.72 -0.02
N ARG A 80 -0.85 -11.81 -0.31
CA ARG A 80 -0.53 -12.71 -1.43
C ARG A 80 -0.51 -11.96 -2.76
N MET A 81 -1.53 -11.14 -3.05
CA MET A 81 -1.57 -10.30 -4.26
C MET A 81 -0.47 -9.25 -4.31
N ALA A 82 -0.10 -8.68 -3.16
CA ALA A 82 0.99 -7.72 -3.08
C ALA A 82 2.35 -8.37 -3.35
N VAL A 83 2.63 -9.52 -2.72
CA VAL A 83 3.89 -10.27 -2.88
C VAL A 83 4.13 -10.65 -4.34
N GLN A 84 3.10 -11.09 -5.07
CA GLN A 84 3.23 -11.40 -6.51
C GLN A 84 3.76 -10.23 -7.36
N LYS A 85 3.60 -8.98 -6.91
CA LYS A 85 4.07 -7.77 -7.62
C LYS A 85 5.37 -7.21 -7.07
N LEU A 86 5.84 -7.71 -5.92
CA LEU A 86 6.96 -7.17 -5.16
C LEU A 86 8.13 -8.13 -5.05
N ASP A 87 7.85 -9.43 -5.06
CA ASP A 87 8.87 -10.46 -4.89
C ASP A 87 9.90 -10.40 -6.03
N GLY A 88 11.18 -10.44 -5.66
CA GLY A 88 12.30 -10.28 -6.59
C GLY A 88 12.57 -8.86 -7.07
N LEU A 89 11.89 -7.82 -6.57
CA LEU A 89 12.18 -6.43 -6.93
C LEU A 89 13.57 -6.01 -6.42
N ILE A 90 14.45 -5.61 -7.33
CA ILE A 90 15.75 -5.05 -7.01
C ILE A 90 15.65 -3.52 -6.95
N ILE A 91 16.15 -2.93 -5.86
CA ILE A 91 16.26 -1.49 -5.69
C ILE A 91 17.73 -1.12 -5.83
N ARG A 92 18.12 -0.50 -6.94
CA ARG A 92 19.50 -0.04 -7.14
C ARG A 92 19.75 1.33 -6.48
N PRO A 93 21.02 1.73 -6.26
CA PRO A 93 21.33 3.08 -5.79
C PRO A 93 20.70 4.15 -6.66
N GLY A 94 20.07 5.14 -6.03
CA GLY A 94 19.34 6.22 -6.72
C GLY A 94 17.92 5.84 -7.20
N GLU A 95 17.49 4.59 -7.00
CA GLU A 95 16.12 4.16 -7.28
C GLU A 95 15.23 4.22 -6.04
N THR A 96 13.96 4.58 -6.26
CA THR A 96 12.94 4.69 -5.22
C THR A 96 11.94 3.55 -5.34
N PHE A 97 11.71 2.84 -4.24
CA PHE A 97 10.59 1.93 -4.10
C PHE A 97 9.32 2.68 -3.67
N SER A 98 8.22 2.42 -4.36
CA SER A 98 6.90 2.93 -3.98
C SER A 98 5.85 1.82 -4.02
N TYR A 99 5.36 1.46 -2.84
CA TYR A 99 4.33 0.42 -2.66
C TYR A 99 3.10 0.67 -3.55
N TRP A 100 2.56 1.88 -3.51
CA TRP A 100 1.37 2.24 -4.29
C TRP A 100 1.61 2.32 -5.79
N ARG A 101 2.79 2.78 -6.23
CA ARG A 101 3.15 2.82 -7.65
C ARG A 101 3.27 1.40 -8.21
N ARG A 102 3.84 0.48 -7.41
CA ARG A 102 4.12 -0.90 -7.81
C ARG A 102 2.88 -1.80 -7.78
N ILE A 103 2.08 -1.73 -6.72
CA ILE A 103 0.89 -2.59 -6.57
C ILE A 103 -0.31 -2.02 -7.31
N GLY A 104 -0.46 -0.70 -7.31
CA GLY A 104 -1.58 -0.01 -7.94
C GLY A 104 -2.83 0.05 -7.05
N LYS A 105 -3.98 0.33 -7.69
CA LYS A 105 -5.25 0.55 -7.02
C LYS A 105 -5.81 -0.76 -6.46
N PRO A 106 -6.32 -0.80 -5.22
CA PRO A 106 -7.00 -1.98 -4.69
C PRO A 106 -8.22 -2.32 -5.55
N THR A 107 -8.36 -3.61 -5.88
CA THR A 107 -9.52 -4.14 -6.59
C THR A 107 -10.52 -4.74 -5.60
N ARG A 108 -11.82 -4.61 -5.88
CA ARG A 108 -12.87 -5.20 -5.04
C ARG A 108 -12.92 -6.73 -5.16
N ARG A 109 -12.49 -7.27 -6.30
CA ARG A 109 -12.44 -8.71 -6.54
C ARG A 109 -11.19 -9.27 -5.85
N LEU A 110 -11.41 -10.02 -4.78
CA LEU A 110 -10.45 -10.99 -4.28
C LEU A 110 -10.54 -12.18 -5.23
N SER A 111 -9.46 -12.52 -5.92
CA SER A 111 -9.39 -13.78 -6.65
C SER A 111 -9.45 -14.90 -5.60
N GLY A 112 -10.50 -15.71 -5.64
CA GLY A 112 -10.64 -16.93 -4.83
C GLY A 112 -9.80 -18.04 -5.40
#